data_AF-A0A3B8XIH5-F1
#
_entry.id   AF-A0A3B8XIH5-F1
#
_cell.length_a   1.000
_cell.length_b   1.000
_cell.length_c   1.000
_cell.angle_alpha   90.00
_cell.angle_beta   90.00
_cell.angle_gamma   90.00
#
_symmetry.space_group_name_H-M   'P 1'
#
loop_
_entity.id
_entity.type
_entity.pdbx_description
1 polymer ?
#
loop_
_entity_poly.entity_id
_entity_poly.type
_entity_poly.pdbx_seq_one_letter_code
_entity_poly.pdbx_strand_id
1 'polypeptide(L)'
;MRRLFQWLDLGHLVSRAAQTAAAVVCLGVVSGAVLDAMTTPDPVTPVRKYAPMTAYAPSHGRDLAGAFSGDSSLIENAAQTASILMPAPGVPMDVDTPLVRVKASVMEQERRCLAAGIYFEARGESTEGQLAVARVILNRVSSKHYPDSICGVVYQGASRKTGCQFSFTCDNRLSKKPSERRAWAKARRTAEFVTLGRLDDTKVAPAMFYHADYVQPYWASSMVEVAKIGRHIFYKPAREGRS
;
A
#
# COMPACT_ATOMS: atom_id res chain seq x y z
N MET A 1 61.08 48.09 -42.15
CA MET A 1 61.53 49.23 -41.32
C MET A 1 60.80 49.12 -40.01
N ARG A 2 61.52 48.69 -38.95
CA ARG A 2 61.87 49.51 -37.76
C ARG A 2 60.62 49.71 -36.89
N ARG A 3 60.56 49.38 -35.60
CA ARG A 3 61.51 49.06 -34.53
C ARG A 3 60.59 48.54 -33.40
N LEU A 4 60.91 47.43 -32.75
CA LEU A 4 61.75 47.38 -31.55
C LEU A 4 61.16 48.19 -30.37
N PHE A 5 60.90 47.44 -29.29
CA PHE A 5 61.03 47.83 -27.88
C PHE A 5 59.91 48.69 -27.26
N GLN A 6 59.19 48.09 -26.30
CA GLN A 6 59.41 48.23 -24.85
C GLN A 6 58.23 47.58 -24.10
N TRP A 7 58.42 46.43 -23.42
CA TRP A 7 58.89 46.34 -22.02
C TRP A 7 58.12 47.25 -21.06
N LEU A 8 57.03 46.72 -20.50
CA LEU A 8 56.53 46.83 -19.11
C LEU A 8 55.02 46.51 -19.09
N ASP A 9 54.65 45.24 -19.28
CA ASP A 9 53.28 44.84 -18.95
C ASP A 9 53.24 44.38 -17.48
N LEU A 10 52.93 45.34 -16.61
CA LEU A 10 52.60 45.16 -15.19
C LEU A 10 51.27 44.41 -14.96
N GLY A 11 50.62 43.88 -16.01
CA GLY A 11 49.30 43.25 -15.96
C GLY A 11 49.21 41.97 -15.11
N HIS A 12 50.33 41.31 -14.79
CA HIS A 12 50.31 40.08 -14.01
C HIS A 12 50.10 40.29 -12.50
N LEU A 13 50.35 41.50 -11.98
CA LEU A 13 50.17 41.80 -10.55
C LEU A 13 48.73 42.18 -10.18
N VAL A 14 47.89 42.55 -11.16
CA VAL A 14 46.49 42.95 -10.91
C VAL A 14 45.54 41.74 -10.90
N SER A 15 45.92 40.61 -11.50
CA SER A 15 44.99 39.49 -11.71
C SER A 15 44.80 38.57 -10.49
N ARG A 16 45.79 38.46 -9.60
CA ARG A 16 45.68 37.55 -8.44
C ARG A 16 44.89 38.11 -7.25
N ALA A 17 44.88 39.43 -7.05
CA ALA A 17 44.15 40.05 -5.95
C ALA A 17 42.62 40.02 -6.17
N ALA A 18 42.17 40.11 -7.42
CA ALA A 18 40.75 40.05 -7.75
C ALA A 18 40.18 38.63 -7.67
N GLN A 19 41.00 37.59 -7.91
CA GLN A 19 40.55 36.20 -7.89
C GLN A 19 40.42 35.61 -6.47
N THR A 20 41.18 36.11 -5.49
CA THR A 20 41.06 35.63 -4.10
C THR A 20 39.86 36.22 -3.36
N ALA A 21 39.40 37.42 -3.72
CA ALA A 21 38.24 38.05 -3.09
C ALA A 21 36.91 37.34 -3.43
N ALA A 22 36.75 36.84 -4.67
CA ALA A 22 35.52 36.18 -5.09
C ALA A 22 35.30 34.79 -4.44
N ALA A 23 36.36 34.03 -4.19
CA ALA A 23 36.26 32.69 -3.61
C ALA A 23 35.87 32.69 -2.12
N VAL A 24 36.31 33.70 -1.35
CA VAL A 24 36.00 33.80 0.09
C VAL A 24 34.55 34.24 0.31
N VAL A 25 33.98 35.07 -0.58
CA VAL A 25 32.57 35.48 -0.53
C VAL A 25 31.63 34.29 -0.78
N CYS A 26 31.97 33.37 -1.70
CA CYS A 26 31.14 32.19 -1.97
C CYS A 26 31.08 31.19 -0.80
N LEU A 27 32.16 31.03 -0.01
CA LEU A 27 32.14 30.13 1.16
C LEU A 27 31.35 30.71 2.34
N GLY A 28 31.36 32.04 2.54
CA GLY A 28 30.60 32.70 3.60
C GLY A 28 29.08 32.64 3.39
N VAL A 29 28.61 32.79 2.15
CA VAL A 29 27.16 32.78 1.84
C VAL A 29 26.57 31.36 1.90
N VAL A 30 27.37 30.34 1.55
CA VAL A 30 26.93 28.94 1.68
C VAL A 30 26.83 28.54 3.16
N SER A 31 27.65 29.10 4.06
CA SER A 31 27.56 28.82 5.49
C SER A 31 26.29 29.40 6.13
N GLY A 32 25.91 30.64 5.80
CA GLY A 32 24.73 31.28 6.39
C GLY A 32 23.41 30.57 6.05
N ALA A 33 23.18 30.26 4.76
CA ALA A 33 21.96 29.61 4.32
C ALA A 33 21.85 28.15 4.82
N VAL A 34 22.99 27.48 4.96
CA VAL A 34 23.04 26.10 5.46
C VAL A 34 22.82 26.08 6.97
N LEU A 35 23.33 27.05 7.75
CA LEU A 35 23.08 27.15 9.20
C LEU A 35 21.65 27.58 9.53
N ASP A 36 21.04 28.48 8.75
CA ASP A 36 19.62 28.85 8.91
C ASP A 36 18.71 27.64 8.66
N ALA A 37 19.01 26.82 7.64
CA ALA A 37 18.25 25.59 7.38
C ALA A 37 18.38 24.53 8.49
N MET A 38 19.45 24.54 9.30
CA MET A 38 19.61 23.59 10.42
C MET A 38 18.97 24.06 11.72
N THR A 39 18.68 25.36 11.82
CA THR A 39 18.14 25.98 13.05
C THR A 39 16.66 26.33 12.93
N THR A 40 16.09 26.34 11.72
CA THR A 40 14.64 26.32 11.56
C THR A 40 14.12 24.93 11.92
N PRO A 41 13.35 24.77 13.01
CA PRO A 41 12.59 23.54 13.18
C PRO A 41 11.70 23.38 11.95
N ASP A 42 11.71 22.19 11.34
CA ASP A 42 10.78 21.86 10.25
C ASP A 42 9.39 22.35 10.67
N PRO A 43 8.65 23.05 9.80
CA PRO A 43 7.27 23.35 10.10
C PRO A 43 6.59 22.00 10.34
N VAL A 44 6.28 21.72 11.61
CA VAL A 44 5.48 20.56 12.00
C VAL A 44 4.17 20.80 11.31
N THR A 45 4.03 20.20 10.13
CA THR A 45 2.74 20.13 9.45
C THR A 45 1.81 19.59 10.51
N PRO A 46 0.77 20.35 10.90
CA PRO A 46 -0.16 19.84 11.88
C PRO A 46 -0.61 18.51 11.30
N VAL A 47 -0.33 17.41 12.02
CA VAL A 47 -0.83 16.09 11.66
C VAL A 47 -2.28 16.34 11.35
N ARG A 48 -2.64 16.24 10.07
CA ARG A 48 -4.01 16.46 9.63
C ARG A 48 -4.77 15.57 10.59
N LYS A 49 -5.63 16.15 11.43
CA LYS A 49 -6.53 15.38 12.26
C LYS A 49 -7.37 14.63 11.24
N TYR A 50 -6.89 13.46 10.83
CA TYR A 50 -7.70 12.48 10.19
C TYR A 50 -8.84 12.37 11.18
N ALA A 51 -10.04 12.79 10.75
CA ALA A 51 -11.24 12.44 11.47
C ALA A 51 -11.04 10.97 11.87
N PRO A 52 -11.33 10.58 13.14
CA PRO A 52 -11.24 9.18 13.52
C PRO A 52 -11.87 8.43 12.37
N MET A 53 -11.08 7.59 11.70
CA MET A 53 -11.57 6.84 10.57
C MET A 53 -12.83 6.23 11.13
N THR A 54 -13.98 6.70 10.67
CA THR A 54 -15.13 5.84 10.59
C THR A 54 -14.66 4.84 9.56
N ALA A 55 -13.83 3.90 10.03
CA ALA A 55 -13.63 2.62 9.42
C ALA A 55 -15.04 2.28 8.98
N TYR A 56 -15.20 2.11 7.67
CA TYR A 56 -16.41 1.54 7.15
C TYR A 56 -16.60 0.23 7.93
N ALA A 57 -17.37 0.32 9.00
CA ALA A 57 -17.73 -0.73 9.90
C ALA A 57 -18.91 -1.33 9.15
N PRO A 58 -18.73 -2.47 8.48
CA PRO A 58 -19.86 -3.13 7.88
C PRO A 58 -20.86 -3.38 9.02
N SER A 59 -22.16 -3.32 8.72
CA SER A 59 -23.25 -3.58 9.66
C SER A 59 -23.24 -5.00 10.26
N HIS A 60 -22.18 -5.77 10.03
CA HIS A 60 -21.87 -7.05 10.64
C HIS A 60 -20.52 -6.99 11.41
N GLY A 61 -20.41 -6.07 12.37
CA GLY A 61 -19.59 -6.22 13.60
C GLY A 61 -18.08 -6.48 13.49
N ARG A 62 -17.49 -6.48 12.29
CA ARG A 62 -16.03 -6.60 12.09
C ARG A 62 -15.57 -5.41 11.25
N ASP A 63 -15.17 -4.34 11.93
CA ASP A 63 -14.48 -3.23 11.29
C ASP A 63 -13.18 -3.73 10.64
N LEU A 64 -12.65 -2.98 9.67
CA LEU A 64 -11.39 -3.37 9.02
C LEU A 64 -10.24 -3.45 10.04
N ALA A 65 -10.30 -2.69 11.13
CA ALA A 65 -9.41 -2.85 12.27
C ALA A 65 -9.63 -4.22 12.95
N GLY A 66 -10.89 -4.60 13.21
CA GLY A 66 -11.40 -5.93 13.61
C GLY A 66 -10.86 -7.10 12.78
N ALA A 67 -10.83 -6.94 11.46
CA ALA A 67 -10.29 -7.94 10.54
C ALA A 67 -8.78 -8.18 10.73
N PHE A 68 -8.05 -7.21 11.29
CA PHE A 68 -6.62 -7.31 11.61
C PHE A 68 -6.34 -7.40 13.13
N SER A 69 -7.31 -7.09 13.99
CA SER A 69 -7.13 -7.04 15.44
C SER A 69 -7.43 -8.39 16.05
N GLY A 70 -6.48 -9.32 15.94
CA GLY A 70 -6.24 -10.38 16.92
C GLY A 70 -7.25 -11.53 17.07
N ASP A 71 -8.54 -11.30 16.82
CA ASP A 71 -9.64 -12.27 16.98
C ASP A 71 -9.89 -13.08 15.69
N SER A 72 -8.90 -13.10 14.79
CA SER A 72 -8.93 -14.01 13.66
C SER A 72 -8.58 -15.40 14.15
N SER A 73 -9.42 -16.38 13.86
CA SER A 73 -9.16 -17.81 14.07
C SER A 73 -7.78 -18.23 13.56
N LEU A 74 -7.19 -17.51 12.58
CA LEU A 74 -5.83 -17.71 12.11
C LEU A 74 -4.76 -17.46 13.17
N ILE A 75 -4.87 -16.38 13.95
CA ILE A 75 -3.91 -16.05 15.01
C ILE A 75 -4.02 -17.07 16.14
N GLU A 76 -5.25 -17.43 16.53
CA GLU A 76 -5.51 -18.43 17.57
C GLU A 76 -4.92 -19.79 17.16
N ASN A 77 -5.23 -20.25 15.94
CA ASN A 77 -4.68 -21.50 15.41
C ASN A 77 -3.16 -21.45 15.34
N ALA A 78 -2.57 -20.37 14.82
CA ALA A 78 -1.11 -20.22 14.73
C ALA A 78 -0.44 -20.22 16.11
N ALA A 79 -1.03 -19.54 17.10
CA ALA A 79 -0.50 -19.53 18.45
C ALA A 79 -0.66 -20.88 19.18
N GLN A 80 -1.79 -21.58 18.96
CA GLN A 80 -1.99 -22.94 19.46
C GLN A 80 -0.98 -23.91 18.85
N THR A 81 -0.74 -23.85 17.54
CA THR A 81 0.29 -24.70 16.89
C THR A 81 1.70 -24.42 17.38
N ALA A 82 1.97 -23.18 17.82
CA ALA A 82 3.24 -22.78 18.40
C ALA A 82 3.29 -23.02 19.93
N SER A 83 2.26 -23.62 20.53
CA SER A 83 2.13 -23.85 21.98
C SER A 83 2.35 -22.59 22.83
N ILE A 84 1.91 -21.43 22.32
CA ILE A 84 2.11 -20.15 23.00
C ILE A 84 0.97 -19.90 23.99
N LEU A 85 1.31 -19.70 25.26
CA LEU A 85 0.35 -19.27 26.27
C LEU A 85 -0.05 -17.80 26.02
N MET A 86 -1.36 -17.56 25.92
CA MET A 86 -1.88 -16.20 25.80
C MET A 86 -1.64 -15.42 27.10
N PRO A 87 -1.12 -14.19 27.04
CA PRO A 87 -1.00 -13.34 28.21
C PRO A 87 -2.40 -12.99 28.73
N ALA A 88 -2.51 -12.85 30.05
CA ALA A 88 -3.76 -12.41 30.66
C ALA A 88 -4.17 -11.02 30.12
N PRO A 89 -5.49 -10.72 30.04
CA PRO A 89 -5.99 -9.42 29.61
C PRO A 89 -5.35 -8.28 30.43
N GLY A 90 -4.88 -7.23 29.76
CA GLY A 90 -4.30 -6.04 30.40
C GLY A 90 -2.81 -6.09 30.70
N VAL A 91 -2.11 -7.20 30.42
CA VAL A 91 -0.65 -7.25 30.51
C VAL A 91 -0.02 -6.60 29.26
N PRO A 92 0.86 -5.59 29.40
CA PRO A 92 1.61 -5.04 28.28
C PRO A 92 2.41 -6.15 27.59
N MET A 93 2.19 -6.36 26.29
CA MET A 93 3.02 -7.29 25.52
C MET A 93 4.36 -6.63 25.22
N ASP A 94 5.44 -7.30 25.60
CA ASP A 94 6.77 -7.04 25.04
C ASP A 94 6.74 -7.33 23.53
N VAL A 95 7.39 -6.46 22.75
CA VAL A 95 7.54 -6.60 21.28
C VAL A 95 8.28 -7.89 20.92
N ASP A 96 9.06 -8.43 21.86
CA ASP A 96 9.77 -9.70 21.72
C ASP A 96 8.99 -10.92 22.22
N THR A 97 7.69 -10.81 22.47
CA THR A 97 6.88 -11.99 22.80
C THR A 97 6.68 -12.92 21.60
N PRO A 98 6.59 -14.25 21.82
CA PRO A 98 6.24 -15.20 20.77
C PRO A 98 4.93 -14.87 20.04
N LEU A 99 3.94 -14.31 20.74
CA LEU A 99 2.68 -13.88 20.12
C LEU A 99 2.83 -12.72 19.15
N VAL A 100 3.67 -11.72 19.48
CA VAL A 100 3.93 -10.61 18.57
C VAL A 100 4.62 -11.13 17.29
N ARG A 101 5.55 -12.08 17.42
CA ARG A 101 6.17 -12.75 16.26
C ARG A 101 5.18 -13.52 15.40
N VAL A 102 4.27 -14.28 16.02
CA VAL A 102 3.21 -15.01 15.29
C VAL A 102 2.23 -14.04 14.62
N LYS A 103 1.81 -12.97 15.30
CA LYS A 103 0.98 -11.93 14.70
C LYS A 103 1.66 -11.28 13.50
N ALA A 104 2.94 -10.92 13.63
CA ALA A 104 3.70 -10.34 12.54
C ALA A 104 3.85 -11.29 11.34
N SER A 105 4.07 -12.59 11.57
CA SER A 105 4.20 -13.57 10.49
C SER A 105 2.88 -13.80 9.75
N VAL A 106 1.75 -13.88 10.47
CA VAL A 106 0.42 -13.98 9.86
C VAL A 106 0.09 -12.72 9.07
N MET A 107 0.32 -11.52 9.62
CA MET A 107 0.11 -10.27 8.89
C MET A 107 0.99 -10.15 7.64
N GLU A 108 2.25 -10.61 7.72
CA GLU A 108 3.12 -10.66 6.55
C GLU A 108 2.57 -11.57 5.46
N GLN A 109 2.02 -12.73 5.84
CA GLN A 109 1.42 -13.68 4.92
C GLN A 109 0.16 -13.12 4.26
N GLU A 110 -0.76 -12.53 5.05
CA GLU A 110 -1.97 -11.87 4.57
C GLU A 110 -1.65 -10.74 3.58
N ARG A 111 -0.66 -9.90 3.91
CA ARG A 111 -0.17 -8.83 3.03
C ARG A 111 0.41 -9.36 1.73
N ARG A 112 1.09 -10.52 1.77
CA ARG A 112 1.64 -11.18 0.58
C ARG A 112 0.53 -11.72 -0.33
N CYS A 113 -0.52 -12.31 0.25
CA CYS A 113 -1.72 -12.75 -0.48
C CYS A 113 -2.44 -11.56 -1.14
N LEU A 114 -2.61 -10.44 -0.41
CA LEU A 114 -3.20 -9.22 -0.96
C LEU A 114 -2.41 -8.69 -2.17
N ALA A 115 -1.08 -8.61 -2.03
CA ALA A 115 -0.20 -8.16 -3.11
C ALA A 115 -0.30 -9.07 -4.35
N ALA A 116 -0.38 -10.40 -4.15
CA ALA A 116 -0.57 -11.35 -5.24
C ALA A 116 -1.90 -11.12 -5.97
N GLY A 117 -3.00 -10.99 -5.22
CA GLY A 117 -4.31 -10.66 -5.78
C GLY A 117 -4.28 -9.37 -6.60
N ILE A 118 -3.77 -8.27 -6.03
CA ILE A 118 -3.64 -6.99 -6.73
C ILE A 118 -2.79 -7.11 -7.99
N TYR A 119 -1.65 -7.82 -7.94
CA TYR A 119 -0.77 -7.95 -9.09
C TYR A 119 -1.45 -8.71 -10.23
N PHE A 120 -2.07 -9.85 -9.96
CA PHE A 120 -2.65 -10.66 -11.03
C PHE A 120 -3.93 -10.07 -11.62
N GLU A 121 -4.64 -9.25 -10.85
CA GLU A 121 -5.90 -8.64 -11.28
C GLU A 121 -5.71 -7.23 -11.84
N ALA A 122 -4.72 -6.47 -11.37
CA ALA A 122 -4.60 -5.03 -11.63
C ALA A 122 -3.15 -4.54 -11.81
N ARG A 123 -2.20 -5.38 -12.23
CA ARG A 123 -0.82 -4.93 -12.50
C ARG A 123 -0.71 -3.81 -13.53
N GLY A 124 -1.59 -3.79 -14.54
CA GLY A 124 -1.60 -2.78 -15.60
C GLY A 124 -2.41 -1.52 -15.26
N GLU A 125 -3.11 -1.51 -14.13
CA GLU A 125 -4.00 -0.42 -13.75
C GLU A 125 -3.26 0.71 -13.02
N SER A 126 -3.93 1.86 -12.88
CA SER A 126 -3.50 2.97 -12.02
C SER A 126 -3.41 2.54 -10.55
N THR A 127 -2.81 3.37 -9.69
CA THR A 127 -2.82 3.09 -8.24
C THR A 127 -4.25 3.05 -7.68
N GLU A 128 -5.13 3.92 -8.19
CA GLU A 128 -6.57 3.91 -7.86
C GLU A 128 -7.21 2.56 -8.24
N GLY A 129 -6.92 2.02 -9.44
CA GLY A 129 -7.43 0.71 -9.85
C GLY A 129 -6.93 -0.44 -8.97
N GLN A 130 -5.68 -0.38 -8.48
CA GLN A 130 -5.15 -1.36 -7.53
C GLN A 130 -5.80 -1.26 -6.15
N LEU A 131 -6.03 -0.03 -5.66
CA LEU A 131 -6.74 0.21 -4.40
C LEU A 131 -8.19 -0.27 -4.50
N ALA A 132 -8.83 -0.10 -5.65
CA ALA A 132 -10.20 -0.55 -5.87
C ALA A 132 -10.34 -2.08 -5.84
N VAL A 133 -9.41 -2.83 -6.44
CA VAL A 133 -9.37 -4.30 -6.31
C VAL A 133 -9.09 -4.71 -4.87
N ALA A 134 -8.16 -4.02 -4.18
CA ALA A 134 -7.89 -4.29 -2.77
C ALA A 134 -9.13 -4.05 -1.89
N ARG A 135 -9.92 -3.00 -2.17
CA ARG A 135 -11.19 -2.72 -1.48
C ARG A 135 -12.16 -3.89 -1.63
N VAL A 136 -12.34 -4.43 -2.84
CA VAL A 136 -13.22 -5.59 -3.07
C VAL A 136 -12.78 -6.81 -2.26
N ILE A 137 -11.48 -7.08 -2.18
CA ILE A 137 -10.93 -8.19 -1.36
C ILE A 137 -11.28 -7.97 0.11
N LEU A 138 -11.07 -6.76 0.64
CA LEU A 138 -11.38 -6.44 2.04
C LEU A 138 -12.89 -6.47 2.33
N ASN A 139 -13.72 -5.99 1.40
CA ASN A 139 -15.18 -6.07 1.55
C ASN A 139 -15.67 -7.52 1.63
N ARG A 140 -15.03 -8.43 0.89
CA ARG A 140 -15.27 -9.87 1.00
C ARG A 140 -14.84 -10.39 2.37
N VAL A 141 -13.63 -10.06 2.86
CA VAL A 141 -13.19 -10.45 4.21
C VAL A 141 -14.19 -10.03 5.29
N SER A 142 -14.76 -8.83 5.15
CA SER A 142 -15.76 -8.29 6.08
C SER A 142 -17.16 -8.90 5.91
N SER A 143 -17.43 -9.68 4.88
CA SER A 143 -18.73 -10.26 4.59
C SER A 143 -18.82 -11.71 5.07
N LYS A 144 -19.95 -12.06 5.71
CA LYS A 144 -20.25 -13.44 6.15
C LYS A 144 -20.32 -14.48 5.03
N HIS A 145 -20.40 -14.03 3.77
CA HIS A 145 -20.50 -14.90 2.60
C HIS A 145 -19.15 -15.38 2.08
N TYR A 146 -18.05 -14.86 2.64
CA TYR A 146 -16.70 -15.14 2.20
C TYR A 146 -15.81 -15.56 3.39
N PRO A 147 -14.63 -16.13 3.11
CA PRO A 147 -13.63 -16.38 4.15
C PRO A 147 -13.24 -15.10 4.90
N ASP A 148 -12.89 -15.23 6.16
CA ASP A 148 -12.59 -14.14 7.10
C ASP A 148 -11.11 -13.72 7.09
N SER A 149 -10.37 -14.08 6.04
CA SER A 149 -8.98 -13.70 5.82
C SER A 149 -8.72 -13.33 4.36
N ILE A 150 -7.74 -12.46 4.13
CA ILE A 150 -7.30 -12.06 2.79
C ILE A 150 -6.81 -13.29 2.04
N CYS A 151 -5.94 -14.11 2.64
CA CYS A 151 -5.49 -15.34 1.98
C CYS A 151 -6.66 -16.28 1.68
N GLY A 152 -7.63 -16.40 2.60
CA GLY A 152 -8.84 -17.18 2.38
C GLY A 152 -9.66 -16.70 1.18
N VAL A 153 -9.86 -15.39 1.04
CA VAL A 153 -10.57 -14.77 -0.10
C VAL A 153 -9.78 -14.93 -1.40
N VAL A 154 -8.48 -14.61 -1.39
CA VAL A 154 -7.63 -14.63 -2.58
C VAL A 154 -7.49 -16.04 -3.14
N TYR A 155 -7.39 -17.06 -2.29
CA TYR A 155 -7.26 -18.46 -2.69
C TYR A 155 -8.58 -19.24 -2.61
N GLN A 156 -9.71 -18.54 -2.48
CA GLN A 156 -11.02 -19.18 -2.41
C GLN A 156 -11.29 -20.01 -3.67
N GLY A 157 -11.55 -21.30 -3.47
CA GLY A 157 -11.83 -22.23 -4.56
C GLY A 157 -10.60 -22.75 -5.30
N ALA A 158 -9.38 -22.41 -4.89
CA ALA A 158 -8.15 -22.87 -5.54
C ALA A 158 -8.01 -24.41 -5.57
N SER A 159 -8.64 -25.12 -4.63
CA SER A 159 -8.68 -26.59 -4.56
C SER A 159 -9.94 -27.22 -5.17
N ARG A 160 -10.90 -26.41 -5.66
CA ARG A 160 -12.19 -26.90 -6.16
C ARG A 160 -12.12 -27.17 -7.65
N LYS A 161 -12.75 -28.26 -8.10
CA LYS A 161 -12.94 -28.56 -9.54
C LYS A 161 -13.92 -27.60 -10.23
N THR A 162 -14.75 -26.91 -9.46
CA THR A 162 -15.82 -26.02 -9.97
C THR A 162 -15.32 -24.61 -10.32
N GLY A 163 -14.02 -24.34 -10.18
CA GLY A 163 -13.39 -23.05 -10.49
C GLY A 163 -12.94 -22.28 -9.25
N CYS A 164 -12.13 -21.26 -9.48
CA CYS A 164 -11.50 -20.45 -8.43
C CYS A 164 -11.96 -18.99 -8.54
N GLN A 165 -11.99 -18.30 -7.39
CA GLN A 165 -12.41 -16.91 -7.32
C GLN A 165 -11.45 -15.98 -8.09
N PHE A 166 -10.16 -16.27 -8.05
CA PHE A 166 -9.13 -15.58 -8.80
C PHE A 166 -8.45 -16.55 -9.76
N SER A 167 -8.46 -16.24 -11.06
CA SER A 167 -8.04 -17.18 -12.11
C SER A 167 -6.58 -17.64 -11.97
N PHE A 168 -5.71 -16.82 -11.39
CA PHE A 168 -4.31 -17.17 -11.16
C PHE A 168 -4.12 -18.27 -10.10
N THR A 169 -5.15 -18.57 -9.32
CA THR A 169 -5.12 -19.61 -8.27
C THR A 169 -5.58 -20.98 -8.78
N CYS A 170 -6.17 -21.06 -9.98
CA CYS A 170 -6.59 -22.31 -10.59
C CYS A 170 -5.42 -23.16 -11.11
N ASP A 171 -5.63 -24.47 -11.19
CA ASP A 171 -4.79 -25.43 -11.92
C ASP A 171 -3.32 -25.47 -11.48
N ASN A 172 -3.05 -25.60 -10.18
CA ASN A 172 -1.67 -25.67 -9.63
C ASN A 172 -0.79 -24.44 -9.97
N ARG A 173 -1.42 -23.33 -10.42
CA ARG A 173 -0.77 -22.03 -10.69
C ARG A 173 -0.48 -21.22 -9.44
N LEU A 174 -0.58 -21.81 -8.25
CA LEU A 174 0.08 -21.31 -7.04
C LEU A 174 1.59 -21.06 -7.26
N SER A 175 2.17 -21.72 -8.26
CA SER A 175 3.54 -21.53 -8.73
C SER A 175 3.76 -20.29 -9.61
N LYS A 176 2.71 -19.59 -10.07
CA LYS A 176 2.84 -18.43 -10.95
C LYS A 176 3.39 -17.26 -10.14
N LYS A 177 4.69 -17.02 -10.29
CA LYS A 177 5.38 -15.93 -9.59
C LYS A 177 5.20 -14.61 -10.36
N PRO A 178 5.07 -13.47 -9.67
CA PRO A 178 5.12 -12.16 -10.29
C PRO A 178 6.43 -11.99 -11.06
N SER A 179 6.36 -11.93 -12.39
CA SER A 179 7.54 -11.81 -13.26
C SER A 179 7.98 -10.35 -13.46
N GLU A 180 7.04 -9.40 -13.39
CA GLU A 180 7.29 -8.00 -13.69
C GLU A 180 7.63 -7.21 -12.43
N ARG A 181 8.93 -6.99 -12.20
CA ARG A 181 9.46 -6.42 -10.95
C ARG A 181 8.81 -5.09 -10.55
N ARG A 182 8.59 -4.17 -11.50
CA ARG A 182 8.02 -2.85 -11.22
C ARG A 182 6.55 -2.94 -10.80
N ALA A 183 5.75 -3.70 -11.55
CA ALA A 183 4.36 -3.94 -11.23
C ALA A 183 4.20 -4.70 -9.91
N TRP A 184 5.08 -5.68 -9.63
CA TRP A 184 5.09 -6.39 -8.35
C TRP A 184 5.42 -5.45 -7.18
N ALA A 185 6.43 -4.60 -7.32
CA ALA A 185 6.77 -3.62 -6.30
C ALA A 185 5.63 -2.62 -6.05
N LYS A 186 4.91 -2.22 -7.10
CA LYS A 186 3.70 -1.38 -6.98
C LYS A 186 2.61 -2.10 -6.18
N ALA A 187 2.26 -3.32 -6.57
CA ALA A 187 1.25 -4.13 -5.88
C ALA A 187 1.58 -4.37 -4.40
N ARG A 188 2.86 -4.63 -4.08
CA ARG A 188 3.35 -4.75 -2.70
C ARG A 188 3.15 -3.48 -1.87
N ARG A 189 3.51 -2.32 -2.43
CA ARG A 189 3.31 -1.02 -1.75
C ARG A 189 1.84 -0.72 -1.53
N THR A 190 0.98 -1.02 -2.52
CA THR A 190 -0.46 -0.87 -2.39
C THR A 190 -1.01 -1.78 -1.29
N ALA A 191 -0.62 -3.05 -1.27
CA ALA A 191 -1.04 -3.99 -0.23
C ALA A 191 -0.61 -3.51 1.17
N GLU A 192 0.63 -3.07 1.32
CA GLU A 192 1.15 -2.51 2.57
C GLU A 192 0.36 -1.29 3.04
N PHE A 193 0.13 -0.32 2.14
CA PHE A 193 -0.68 0.87 2.42
C PHE A 193 -2.08 0.50 2.91
N VAL A 194 -2.73 -0.48 2.28
CA VAL A 194 -4.06 -0.95 2.63
C VAL A 194 -4.06 -1.68 3.99
N THR A 195 -3.10 -2.57 4.25
CA THR A 195 -2.99 -3.30 5.53
C THR A 195 -2.63 -2.40 6.71
N LEU A 196 -2.03 -1.23 6.46
CA LEU A 196 -1.83 -0.19 7.47
C LEU A 196 -3.11 0.63 7.75
N GLY A 197 -4.26 0.22 7.21
CA GLY A 197 -5.54 0.88 7.41
C GLY A 197 -5.67 2.19 6.64
N ARG A 198 -4.83 2.48 5.65
CA ARG A 198 -4.83 3.80 4.97
C ARG A 198 -5.78 3.90 3.77
N LEU A 199 -6.63 2.90 3.57
CA LEU A 199 -7.57 2.85 2.44
C LEU A 199 -8.82 3.70 2.72
N ASP A 200 -8.79 4.93 2.24
CA ASP A 200 -9.94 5.84 2.20
C ASP A 200 -10.44 5.98 0.75
N ASP A 201 -11.08 4.91 0.26
CA ASP A 201 -11.73 4.93 -1.06
C ASP A 201 -13.24 4.74 -0.91
N THR A 202 -13.98 5.83 -1.09
CA THR A 202 -15.44 5.88 -1.02
C THR A 202 -16.09 5.47 -2.35
N LYS A 203 -15.38 5.55 -3.49
CA LYS A 203 -15.97 5.34 -4.82
C LYS A 203 -16.39 3.90 -5.04
N VAL A 204 -15.64 2.95 -4.50
CA VAL A 204 -15.92 1.51 -4.61
C VAL A 204 -16.25 0.86 -3.26
N ALA A 205 -16.57 1.67 -2.24
CA ALA A 205 -16.86 1.17 -0.89
C ALA A 205 -17.88 0.01 -0.84
N PRO A 206 -19.00 0.01 -1.59
CA PRO A 206 -19.95 -1.11 -1.54
C PRO A 206 -19.65 -2.24 -2.53
N ALA A 207 -18.56 -2.16 -3.31
CA ALA A 207 -18.32 -3.11 -4.39
C ALA A 207 -17.87 -4.48 -3.86
N MET A 208 -18.49 -5.54 -4.37
CA MET A 208 -18.17 -6.95 -4.04
C MET A 208 -17.70 -7.74 -5.27
N PHE A 209 -17.96 -7.21 -6.46
CA PHE A 209 -17.68 -7.83 -7.75
C PHE A 209 -17.09 -6.81 -8.71
N TYR A 210 -16.32 -7.28 -9.68
CA TYR A 210 -15.87 -6.47 -10.80
C TYR A 210 -15.60 -7.37 -12.02
N HIS A 211 -15.55 -6.74 -13.18
CA HIS A 211 -15.00 -7.35 -14.39
C HIS A 211 -14.25 -6.31 -15.21
N ALA A 212 -13.40 -6.78 -16.12
CA ALA A 212 -12.72 -5.90 -17.07
C ALA A 212 -13.65 -5.53 -18.23
N ASP A 213 -13.61 -4.29 -18.68
CA ASP A 213 -14.57 -3.69 -19.65
C ASP A 213 -14.60 -4.33 -21.05
N TYR A 214 -13.69 -5.26 -21.32
CA TYR A 214 -13.64 -6.09 -22.51
C TYR A 214 -14.20 -7.51 -22.30
N VAL A 215 -14.81 -7.78 -21.14
CA VAL A 215 -15.45 -9.05 -20.76
C VAL A 215 -16.90 -8.78 -20.38
N GLN A 216 -17.84 -9.61 -20.85
CA GLN A 216 -19.26 -9.48 -20.54
C GLN A 216 -19.77 -10.73 -19.79
N PRO A 217 -19.72 -10.74 -18.45
CA PRO A 217 -20.21 -11.87 -17.68
C PRO A 217 -21.74 -11.84 -17.55
N TYR A 218 -22.38 -13.01 -17.58
CA TYR A 218 -23.85 -13.16 -17.52
C TYR A 218 -24.47 -12.55 -16.24
N TRP A 219 -23.72 -12.48 -15.15
CA TRP A 219 -24.19 -11.94 -13.86
C TRP A 219 -24.20 -10.41 -13.81
N ALA A 220 -23.52 -9.70 -14.71
CA ALA A 220 -23.39 -8.24 -14.62
C ALA A 220 -24.75 -7.53 -14.70
N SER A 221 -25.67 -8.04 -15.53
CA SER A 221 -27.00 -7.45 -15.73
C SER A 221 -27.92 -7.58 -14.51
N SER A 222 -27.62 -8.46 -13.55
CA SER A 222 -28.40 -8.63 -12.33
C SER A 222 -27.82 -7.86 -11.13
N MET A 223 -26.72 -7.12 -11.33
CA MET A 223 -26.05 -6.34 -10.30
C MET A 223 -26.18 -4.83 -10.54
N VAL A 224 -25.90 -4.04 -9.51
CA VAL A 224 -25.85 -2.58 -9.59
C VAL A 224 -24.41 -2.15 -9.82
N GLU A 225 -24.15 -1.43 -10.90
CA GLU A 225 -22.85 -0.79 -11.16
C GLU A 225 -22.59 0.30 -10.10
N VAL A 226 -21.38 0.29 -9.54
CA VAL A 226 -20.93 1.22 -8.50
C VAL A 226 -20.02 2.28 -9.10
N ALA A 227 -19.03 1.85 -9.88
CA ALA A 227 -18.06 2.74 -10.51
C ALA A 227 -17.31 2.01 -11.64
N LYS A 228 -16.75 2.78 -12.58
CA LYS A 228 -15.70 2.32 -13.50
C LYS A 228 -14.38 3.01 -13.15
N ILE A 229 -13.35 2.23 -12.85
CA ILE A 229 -11.99 2.73 -12.56
C ILE A 229 -11.01 2.01 -13.49
N GLY A 230 -10.35 2.78 -14.35
CA GLY A 230 -9.51 2.22 -15.40
C GLY A 230 -10.29 1.25 -16.28
N ARG A 231 -9.81 0.02 -16.40
CA ARG A 231 -10.47 -1.02 -17.18
C ARG A 231 -11.50 -1.83 -16.40
N HIS A 232 -11.67 -1.59 -15.10
CA HIS A 232 -12.57 -2.37 -14.26
C HIS A 232 -13.89 -1.65 -14.03
N ILE A 233 -15.00 -2.39 -14.16
CA ILE A 233 -16.33 -1.97 -13.77
C ILE A 233 -16.70 -2.74 -12.49
N PHE A 234 -17.05 -2.01 -11.44
CA PHE A 234 -17.30 -2.51 -10.09
C PHE A 234 -18.80 -2.57 -9.80
N TYR A 235 -19.22 -3.60 -9.07
CA TYR A 235 -20.63 -3.92 -8.85
C TYR A 235 -20.92 -4.31 -7.41
N LYS A 236 -22.18 -4.11 -7.02
CA LYS A 236 -22.76 -4.63 -5.78
C LYS A 236 -24.07 -5.38 -6.04
N PRO A 237 -24.48 -6.30 -5.15
CA PRO A 237 -25.81 -6.91 -5.22
C PRO A 237 -26.92 -5.84 -5.10
N ALA A 238 -27.99 -6.00 -5.88
CA ALA A 238 -29.12 -5.06 -5.87
C ALA A 238 -29.88 -4.99 -4.52
N ARG A 239 -29.75 -6.03 -3.67
CA ARG A 239 -30.51 -6.15 -2.40
C ARG A 239 -29.72 -5.76 -1.14
N GLU A 240 -28.46 -5.34 -1.27
CA GLU A 240 -27.57 -4.98 -0.15
C GLU A 240 -27.85 -3.54 0.37
N GLY A 241 -29.11 -3.24 0.70
CA GLY A 241 -29.56 -1.92 1.17
C GLY A 241 -30.45 -1.96 2.42
N ARG A 242 -30.58 -3.14 3.05
CA ARG A 242 -31.27 -3.31 4.33
C ARG A 242 -30.46 -4.24 5.22
N SER A 243 -29.56 -3.70 6.02
CA SER A 243 -29.01 -4.31 7.24
C SER A 243 -28.33 -3.22 8.04
#